data_AF-A0A933DN01-F1
#
_entry.id   AF-A0A933DN01-F1
#
_cell.length_a   1.000
_cell.length_b   1.000
_cell.length_c   1.000
_cell.angle_alpha   90.00
_cell.angle_beta   90.00
_cell.angle_gamma   90.00
#
_symmetry.space_group_name_H-M   'P 1'
#
loop_
_entity.id
_entity.type
_entity.pdbx_description
1 polymer ?
#
loop_
_entity_poly.entity_id
_entity_poly.type
_entity_poly.pdbx_seq_one_letter_code
_entity_poly.pdbx_strand_id
1 'polypeptide(L)'
;MKKSTFVIFSAYIWTKTLAGLTFYPFMTIRQVTRRPILFPVIFSPLIGLFALFVFGRIGAFLINVYGLRREFISLVLSTALISILLWQALLIYLLISFLLALWKKQ
;
A
#
# COMPACT_ATOMS: atom_id res chain seq x y z
N MET A 1 -2.13 -11.73 -25.39
CA MET A 1 -2.06 -10.24 -25.30
C MET A 1 -0.61 -9.81 -25.44
N LYS A 2 -0.31 -8.69 -26.11
CA LYS A 2 1.05 -8.13 -26.12
C LYS A 2 1.47 -7.77 -24.68
N LYS A 3 2.74 -7.95 -24.32
CA LYS A 3 3.27 -7.67 -22.96
C LYS A 3 2.91 -6.25 -22.48
N SER A 4 2.95 -5.27 -23.38
CA SER A 4 2.56 -3.87 -23.11
C SER A 4 1.10 -3.74 -22.65
N THR A 5 0.15 -4.39 -23.33
CA THR A 5 -1.28 -4.31 -22.99
C THR A 5 -1.56 -4.94 -21.63
N PHE A 6 -0.86 -6.02 -21.28
CA PHE A 6 -0.99 -6.66 -19.97
C PHE A 6 -0.48 -5.75 -18.84
N VAL A 7 0.66 -5.08 -19.03
CA VAL A 7 1.21 -4.14 -18.04
C VAL A 7 0.27 -2.95 -17.82
N ILE A 8 -0.24 -2.34 -18.89
CA ILE A 8 -1.16 -1.20 -18.80
C ILE A 8 -2.46 -1.62 -18.08
N PHE A 9 -3.01 -2.77 -18.43
CA PHE A 9 -4.23 -3.29 -17.80
C PHE A 9 -4.01 -3.62 -16.32
N SER A 10 -2.89 -4.26 -15.99
CA SER A 10 -2.51 -4.56 -14.61
C SER A 10 -2.36 -3.27 -13.80
N ALA A 11 -1.65 -2.27 -14.32
CA ALA A 11 -1.49 -0.98 -13.67
C ALA A 11 -2.83 -0.27 -13.46
N TYR A 12 -3.70 -0.24 -14.47
CA TYR A 12 -5.04 0.35 -14.36
C TYR A 12 -5.86 -0.31 -13.24
N ILE A 13 -5.90 -1.64 -13.20
CA ILE A 13 -6.58 -2.38 -12.14
C ILE A 13 -5.99 -2.02 -10.78
N TRP A 14 -4.67 -1.97 -10.69
CA TRP A 14 -3.93 -1.66 -9.46
C TRP A 14 -4.27 -0.27 -8.92
N THR A 15 -4.21 0.76 -9.76
CA THR A 15 -4.55 2.14 -9.37
C THR A 15 -6.02 2.25 -8.96
N LYS A 16 -6.93 1.61 -9.70
CA LYS A 16 -8.36 1.63 -9.39
C LYS A 16 -8.67 0.96 -8.05
N THR A 17 -8.01 -0.16 -7.74
CA THR A 17 -8.18 -0.85 -6.47
C THR A 17 -7.54 -0.09 -5.31
N LEU A 18 -6.37 0.52 -5.49
CA LEU A 18 -5.77 1.43 -4.52
C LEU A 18 -6.70 2.61 -4.18
N ALA A 19 -7.22 3.30 -5.19
CA ALA A 19 -8.20 4.37 -4.98
C ALA A 19 -9.45 3.87 -4.26
N GLY A 20 -9.96 2.68 -4.63
CA GLY A 20 -11.09 2.06 -3.95
C GLY A 20 -10.80 1.73 -2.48
N LEU A 21 -9.59 1.29 -2.15
CA LEU A 21 -9.16 1.02 -0.77
C LEU A 21 -9.07 2.32 0.05
N THR A 22 -8.72 3.43 -0.59
CA THR A 22 -8.68 4.76 0.04
C THR A 22 -10.07 5.30 0.36
N PHE A 23 -11.00 5.28 -0.59
CA PHE A 23 -12.31 5.92 -0.41
C PHE A 23 -13.36 4.99 0.20
N TYR A 24 -13.33 3.70 -0.13
CA TYR A 24 -14.35 2.72 0.27
C TYR A 24 -13.71 1.38 0.71
N PRO A 25 -12.93 1.38 1.81
CA PRO A 25 -12.09 0.24 2.20
C PRO A 25 -12.88 -1.07 2.39
N PHE A 26 -14.05 -1.01 3.06
CA PHE A 26 -14.88 -2.20 3.30
C PHE A 26 -15.42 -2.85 2.02
N MET A 27 -15.99 -2.05 1.11
CA MET A 27 -16.53 -2.56 -0.15
C MET A 27 -15.43 -3.11 -1.05
N THR A 28 -14.29 -2.41 -1.11
CA THR A 28 -13.18 -2.78 -1.96
C THR A 28 -12.49 -4.04 -1.47
N ILE A 29 -12.26 -4.21 -0.17
CA ILE A 29 -11.70 -5.46 0.39
C ILE A 29 -12.60 -6.65 0.08
N ARG A 30 -13.93 -6.51 0.21
CA ARG A 30 -14.86 -7.57 -0.18
C ARG A 30 -14.72 -7.97 -1.65
N GLN A 31 -14.53 -7.00 -2.54
CA GLN A 31 -14.34 -7.24 -3.98
C GLN A 31 -12.99 -7.91 -4.26
N VAL A 32 -11.93 -7.49 -3.56
CA VAL A 32 -10.58 -8.05 -3.67
C VAL A 32 -10.54 -9.49 -3.15
N THR A 33 -11.10 -9.77 -1.97
CA THR A 33 -11.11 -11.12 -1.39
C THR A 33 -11.87 -12.13 -2.28
N ARG A 34 -12.88 -11.68 -3.02
CA ARG A 34 -13.62 -12.52 -3.99
C ARG A 34 -12.87 -12.80 -5.29
N ARG A 35 -11.81 -12.06 -5.59
CA ARG A 35 -11.03 -12.19 -6.82
C ARG A 35 -9.55 -12.40 -6.49
N PRO A 36 -9.04 -13.65 -6.52
CA PRO A 36 -7.69 -13.97 -6.04
C PRO A 36 -6.58 -13.20 -6.77
N ILE A 37 -6.81 -12.81 -8.03
CA ILE A 37 -5.86 -12.00 -8.83
C ILE A 37 -5.60 -10.61 -8.22
N LEU A 38 -6.52 -10.08 -7.40
CA LEU A 38 -6.42 -8.74 -6.80
C LEU A 38 -5.78 -8.75 -5.41
N PHE A 39 -5.51 -9.92 -4.82
CA PHE A 39 -4.90 -10.03 -3.49
C PHE A 39 -3.57 -9.27 -3.34
N PRO A 40 -2.65 -9.28 -4.34
CA PRO A 40 -1.38 -8.56 -4.24
C PRO A 40 -1.55 -7.06 -3.99
N VAL A 41 -2.70 -6.48 -4.36
CA VAL A 41 -2.97 -5.05 -4.16
C VAL A 41 -3.09 -4.69 -2.68
N ILE A 42 -3.54 -5.61 -1.83
CA ILE A 42 -3.67 -5.35 -0.37
C ILE A 42 -2.30 -5.05 0.25
N PHE A 43 -1.26 -5.71 -0.26
CA PHE A 43 0.13 -5.53 0.17
C PHE A 43 0.83 -4.36 -0.53
N SER A 44 0.15 -3.62 -1.41
CA SER A 44 0.74 -2.47 -2.10
C SER A 44 1.35 -1.42 -1.17
N PRO A 45 0.81 -1.14 0.03
CA PRO A 45 1.46 -0.20 0.94
C PRO A 45 2.70 -0.80 1.66
N LEU A 46 2.83 -2.12 1.79
CA LEU A 46 4.11 -2.75 2.17
C LEU A 46 5.16 -2.59 1.07
N ILE A 47 4.76 -2.77 -0.20
CA ILE A 47 5.65 -2.50 -1.35
C ILE A 47 6.06 -1.03 -1.36
N GLY A 48 5.12 -0.12 -1.07
CA GLY A 48 5.37 1.30 -0.90
C GLY A 48 6.34 1.60 0.24
N LEU A 49 6.22 0.93 1.40
CA LEU A 49 7.17 1.04 2.51
C LEU A 49 8.58 0.58 2.11
N PHE A 50 8.67 -0.56 1.44
CA PHE A 50 9.95 -1.09 0.96
C PHE A 50 10.61 -0.10 -0.01
N ALA A 51 9.83 0.43 -0.96
CA ALA A 51 10.31 1.45 -1.88
C ALA A 51 10.75 2.73 -1.15
N LEU A 52 9.95 3.25 -0.20
CA LEU A 52 10.30 4.43 0.59
C LEU A 52 11.56 4.22 1.42
N PHE A 53 11.77 3.03 1.98
CA PHE A 53 12.98 2.73 2.74
C PHE A 53 14.22 2.69 1.83
N VAL A 54 14.11 2.05 0.66
CA VAL A 54 15.19 2.02 -0.34
C VAL A 54 15.50 3.42 -0.84
N PHE A 55 14.49 4.18 -1.30
CA PHE A 55 14.68 5.55 -1.77
C PHE A 55 15.13 6.50 -0.67
N GLY A 56 14.64 6.34 0.56
CA GLY A 56 15.07 7.11 1.72
C GLY A 56 16.55 6.85 2.05
N ARG A 57 17.01 5.59 1.92
CA ARG A 57 18.42 5.24 2.12
C ARG A 57 19.32 5.82 1.02
N ILE A 58 18.88 5.73 -0.23
CA ILE A 58 19.59 6.34 -1.38
C ILE A 58 19.63 7.86 -1.22
N GLY A 59 18.51 8.48 -0.87
CA GLY A 59 18.42 9.92 -0.61
C GLY A 59 19.35 10.36 0.52
N ALA A 60 19.41 9.61 1.62
CA ALA A 60 20.33 9.90 2.72
C ALA A 60 21.81 9.81 2.32
N PHE A 61 22.16 8.96 1.34
CA PHE A 61 23.52 8.85 0.81
C PHE A 61 23.86 10.02 -0.12
N LEU A 62 22.90 10.48 -0.91
CA LEU A 62 23.08 11.57 -1.89
C LEU A 62 22.98 12.97 -1.26
N ILE A 63 22.23 13.11 -0.17
CA ILE A 63 21.86 14.40 0.41
C ILE A 63 22.58 14.57 1.76
N ASN A 64 23.73 15.26 1.73
CA ASN A 64 24.45 15.68 2.92
C ASN A 64 23.87 17.01 3.45
N VAL A 65 22.63 16.98 3.93
CA VAL A 65 21.96 18.16 4.50
C VAL A 65 22.19 18.18 6.01
N TYR A 66 22.86 19.22 6.49
CA TYR A 66 23.09 19.49 7.91
C TYR A 66 22.07 20.50 8.46
N GLY A 67 21.77 20.43 9.76
CA GLY A 67 20.91 21.37 10.48
C GLY A 67 19.39 21.13 10.34
N LEU A 68 18.60 22.17 10.57
CA LEU A 68 17.12 22.15 10.68
C LEU A 68 16.39 21.49 9.49
N ARG A 69 16.94 21.60 8.28
CA ARG A 69 16.34 20.98 7.08
C ARG A 69 16.31 19.45 7.18
N ARG A 70 17.33 18.85 7.80
CA ARG A 70 17.40 17.40 8.02
C ARG A 70 16.33 16.94 9.03
N GLU A 71 16.14 17.71 10.09
CA GLU A 71 15.13 17.41 11.11
C GLU A 71 13.72 17.47 10.53
N PHE A 72 13.44 18.47 9.70
CA PHE A 72 12.15 18.57 9.00
C PHE A 72 11.90 17.38 8.06
N ILE A 73 12.90 17.00 7.26
CA ILE A 73 12.80 15.82 6.37
C ILE A 73 12.57 14.55 7.20
N SER A 74 13.29 14.39 8.31
CA SER A 74 13.13 13.25 9.22
C SER A 74 11.72 13.19 9.80
N LEU A 75 11.16 14.32 10.21
CA LEU A 75 9.79 14.42 10.73
C LEU A 75 8.78 13.99 9.67
N VAL A 76 8.84 14.57 8.47
CA VAL A 76 7.94 14.24 7.37
C VAL A 76 7.99 12.74 7.01
N LEU A 77 9.20 12.19 6.86
CA LEU A 77 9.38 10.76 6.56
C LEU A 77 8.86 9.86 7.67
N SER A 78 9.07 10.23 8.94
CA SER A 78 8.58 9.46 10.09
C SER A 78 7.06 9.48 10.17
N THR A 79 6.43 10.64 9.97
CA THR A 79 4.97 10.76 9.95
C THR A 79 4.36 9.99 8.79
N ALA A 80 4.96 10.06 7.59
CA ALA A 80 4.53 9.28 6.44
C ALA A 80 4.63 7.77 6.72
N LEU A 81 5.74 7.33 7.33
CA LEU A 81 5.94 5.93 7.71
C LEU A 81 4.86 5.45 8.69
N ILE A 82 4.57 6.22 9.74
CA ILE A 82 3.51 5.90 10.71
C ILE A 82 2.15 5.81 10.02
N SER A 83 1.82 6.75 9.13
CA SER A 83 0.57 6.76 8.38
C SER A 83 0.40 5.49 7.55
N ILE A 84 1.45 5.05 6.85
CA ILE A 84 1.41 3.83 6.03
C ILE A 84 1.29 2.57 6.90
N LEU A 85 1.97 2.52 8.05
CA LEU A 85 1.83 1.40 8.98
C LEU A 85 0.41 1.27 9.53
N LEU A 86 -0.21 2.38 9.94
CA LEU A 86 -1.59 2.39 10.40
C LEU A 86 -2.56 1.98 9.29
N TRP A 87 -2.33 2.45 8.07
CA TRP A 87 -3.09 2.03 6.90
C TRP A 87 -2.98 0.51 6.66
N GLN A 88 -1.77 -0.05 6.74
CA GLN A 88 -1.58 -1.50 6.62
C GLN A 88 -2.29 -2.28 7.71
N ALA A 89 -2.20 -1.84 8.95
CA ALA A 89 -2.90 -2.47 10.06
C ALA A 89 -4.42 -2.51 9.83
N LEU A 90 -5.01 -1.40 9.35
CA LEU A 90 -6.42 -1.34 9.00
C LEU A 90 -6.80 -2.33 7.90
N LEU A 91 -6.03 -2.39 6.81
CA LEU A 91 -6.32 -3.30 5.70
C LEU A 91 -6.22 -4.77 6.12
N ILE A 92 -5.22 -5.13 6.94
CA ILE A 92 -5.04 -6.48 7.46
C ILE A 92 -6.21 -6.84 8.39
N TYR A 93 -6.59 -5.93 9.29
CA TYR A 93 -7.74 -6.12 10.18
C TYR A 93 -9.02 -6.41 9.39
N LEU A 94 -9.30 -5.61 8.36
CA LEU A 94 -10.48 -5.79 7.51
C LEU A 94 -10.42 -7.08 6.70
N LEU A 95 -9.24 -7.47 6.21
CA LEU A 95 -9.05 -8.74 5.51
C LEU A 95 -9.34 -9.93 6.45
N ILE A 96 -8.77 -9.93 7.66
CA ILE A 96 -8.99 -10.98 8.67
C ILE A 96 -10.47 -11.04 9.05
N SER A 97 -11.11 -9.90 9.31
CA SER A 97 -12.53 -9.82 9.64
C SER A 97 -13.40 -10.45 8.53
N PHE A 98 -13.07 -10.17 7.26
CA PHE A 98 -13.76 -10.79 6.13
C PHE A 98 -13.53 -12.29 6.02
N LEU A 99 -12.30 -12.77 6.24
CA LEU A 99 -11.97 -14.19 6.18
C LEU A 99 -12.68 -14.97 7.29
N LEU A 100 -12.70 -14.45 8.52
CA LEU A 100 -13.42 -15.04 9.65
C LEU A 100 -14.93 -15.07 9.40
N ALA A 101 -15.50 -13.99 8.84
CA ALA A 101 -16.91 -13.94 8.49
C ALA A 101 -17.28 -14.91 7.35
N LEU A 102 -16.38 -15.14 6.40
CA LEU A 102 -16.58 -16.13 5.34
C LEU A 102 -16.54 -17.55 5.90
N TRP A 103 -15.58 -17.84 6.79
CA TRP A 103 -15.42 -19.16 7.40
C TRP A 103 -16.61 -19.55 8.30
N LYS A 104 -17.17 -18.60 9.08
CA LYS A 104 -18.38 -18.84 9.89
C LYS A 104 -19.64 -19.14 9.08
N LYS A 105 -19.64 -18.88 7.76
CA LYS A 105 -20.81 -19.01 6.89
C LYS A 105 -20.81 -20.31 6.07
N GLN A 106 -19.71 -21.05 6.07
CA GLN A 106 -19.59 -22.42 5.55
C GLN A 106 -19.79 -23.42 6.68
#